data_AF-A0A7J9GQ39-F1
#
_entry.id   AF-A0A7J9GQ39-F1
#
_cell.length_a   1.000
_cell.length_b   1.000
_cell.length_c   1.000
_cell.angle_alpha   90.00
_cell.angle_beta   90.00
_cell.angle_gamma   90.00
#
_symmetry.space_group_name_H-M   'P 1'
#
loop_
_entity.id
_entity.type
_entity.pdbx_description
1 polymer ?
#
loop_
_entity_poly.entity_id
_entity_poly.type
_entity_poly.pdbx_seq_one_letter_code
_entity_poly.pdbx_strand_id
1 'polypeptide(L)'
;MHVIGDSTHPTISNQGNRFIAPNDPFAKEITHRIYVPESKWKNWVWRSEGDLFMNGAFFRTSGPSSSSQFTFNKKNMIEAKPGTFVGRLTHFAGALKV
;
A
#
# COMPACT_ATOMS: atom_id res chain seq x y z
N MET A 1 12.00 -7.74 6.36
CA MET A 1 10.55 -8.06 6.36
C MET A 1 9.83 -6.94 5.62
N HIS A 2 8.81 -7.24 4.81
CA HIS A 2 8.02 -6.25 4.07
C HIS A 2 6.54 -6.60 4.16
N VAL A 3 5.66 -5.62 3.97
CA VAL A 3 4.20 -5.82 4.08
C VAL A 3 3.57 -6.09 2.72
N ILE A 4 4.07 -5.39 1.69
CA ILE A 4 3.54 -5.46 0.33
C ILE A 4 4.69 -5.89 -0.59
N GLY A 5 4.52 -7.00 -1.31
CA GLY A 5 5.55 -7.44 -2.24
C GLY A 5 5.06 -8.40 -3.31
N ASP A 6 5.74 -8.37 -4.44
CA ASP A 6 5.46 -9.21 -5.61
C ASP A 6 6.71 -9.27 -6.53
N SER A 7 6.69 -10.20 -7.49
CA SER A 7 7.70 -10.44 -8.52
C SER A 7 7.15 -10.43 -9.95
N THR A 8 5.82 -10.39 -10.16
CA THR A 8 5.21 -10.58 -11.49
C THR A 8 4.49 -9.35 -12.08
N HIS A 9 5.03 -8.14 -11.89
CA HIS A 9 4.43 -6.90 -12.43
C HIS A 9 2.96 -6.67 -12.02
N PRO A 10 2.60 -6.73 -10.73
CA PRO A 10 1.25 -6.36 -10.33
C PRO A 10 1.06 -4.85 -10.43
N THR A 11 -0.21 -4.47 -10.50
CA THR A 11 -0.65 -3.10 -10.22
C THR A 11 -1.10 -3.05 -8.76
N ILE A 12 -0.51 -2.15 -7.97
CA ILE A 12 -0.83 -2.01 -6.55
C ILE A 12 -1.38 -0.60 -6.30
N SER A 13 -2.64 -0.55 -5.85
CA SER A 13 -3.24 0.66 -5.28
C SER A 13 -3.31 0.52 -3.77
N ASN A 14 -2.55 1.35 -3.07
CA ASN A 14 -2.56 1.41 -1.61
C ASN A 14 -3.24 2.72 -1.18
N GLN A 15 -4.43 2.63 -0.57
CA GLN A 15 -5.22 3.82 -0.23
C GLN A 15 -5.74 3.75 1.20
N GLY A 16 -5.46 4.78 2.00
CA GLY A 16 -6.04 4.93 3.34
C GLY A 16 -5.56 3.91 4.38
N ASN A 17 -4.40 3.30 4.18
CA ASN A 17 -3.83 2.31 5.08
C ASN A 17 -2.94 2.95 6.16
N ARG A 18 -2.66 2.19 7.24
CA ARG A 18 -1.78 2.61 8.33
C ARG A 18 -0.66 1.60 8.51
N PHE A 19 0.59 2.06 8.43
CA PHE A 19 1.77 1.21 8.60
C PHE A 19 2.65 1.74 9.72
N ILE A 20 3.07 0.82 10.59
CA ILE A 20 3.97 1.09 11.71
C ILE A 20 5.19 0.20 11.50
N ALA A 21 6.32 0.80 11.13
CA ALA A 21 7.55 0.05 10.97
C ALA A 21 8.09 -0.42 12.35
N PRO A 22 8.80 -1.55 12.41
CA PRO A 22 9.57 -1.94 13.60
C PRO A 22 10.74 -0.96 13.86
N ASN A 23 11.40 -1.10 15.00
CA ASN A 23 12.56 -0.26 15.36
C ASN A 23 13.82 -0.57 14.55
N ASP A 24 13.85 -1.69 13.83
CA ASP A 24 14.93 -2.06 12.92
C ASP A 24 15.05 -1.03 11.77
N PRO A 25 16.21 -0.36 11.59
CA PRO A 25 16.42 0.61 10.52
C PRO A 25 16.37 -0.01 9.11
N PHE A 26 16.59 -1.32 8.96
CA PHE A 26 16.53 -2.01 7.67
C PHE A 26 15.11 -2.45 7.29
N ALA A 27 14.12 -2.21 8.15
CA ALA A 27 12.73 -2.63 7.95
C ALA A 27 11.77 -1.44 7.93
N LYS A 28 12.15 -0.35 7.25
CA LYS A 28 11.34 0.87 7.09
C LYS A 28 10.54 0.91 5.79
N GLU A 29 11.04 0.25 4.74
CA GLU A 29 10.31 0.18 3.46
C GLU A 29 9.19 -0.87 3.54
N ILE A 30 7.96 -0.46 3.23
CA ILE A 30 6.77 -1.32 3.28
C ILE A 30 6.69 -2.20 2.03
N THR A 31 7.22 -1.68 0.92
CA THR A 31 7.22 -2.29 -0.41
C THR A 31 8.47 -3.13 -0.63
N HIS A 32 8.33 -4.28 -1.29
CA HIS A 32 9.47 -5.09 -1.73
C HIS A 32 9.19 -5.73 -3.09
N ARG A 33 10.05 -5.46 -4.07
CA ARG A 33 9.99 -6.07 -5.40
C ARG A 33 10.98 -7.22 -5.44
N ILE A 34 10.47 -8.45 -5.45
CA ILE A 34 11.27 -9.64 -5.21
C ILE A 34 11.87 -10.15 -6.53
N TYR A 35 13.17 -10.47 -6.55
CA TYR A 35 13.87 -11.08 -7.69
C TYR A 35 13.82 -10.27 -9.00
N VAL A 36 13.56 -8.97 -8.93
CA VAL A 36 13.45 -8.10 -10.10
C VAL A 36 14.32 -6.85 -9.91
N PRO A 37 15.16 -6.47 -10.90
CA PRO A 37 15.95 -5.25 -10.83
C PRO A 37 15.08 -4.00 -10.95
N GLU A 38 15.54 -2.89 -10.37
CA GLU A 38 14.84 -1.59 -10.40
C GLU A 38 14.53 -1.09 -11.82
N SER A 39 15.42 -1.37 -12.77
CA SER A 39 15.20 -1.06 -14.19
C SER A 39 13.91 -1.67 -14.74
N LYS A 40 13.47 -2.82 -14.23
CA LYS A 40 12.23 -3.48 -14.61
C LYS A 40 11.04 -3.00 -13.79
N TRP A 41 11.16 -2.94 -12.47
CA TRP A 41 10.00 -2.65 -11.61
C TRP A 41 9.65 -1.17 -11.48
N LYS A 42 10.54 -0.23 -11.84
CA LYS A 42 10.25 1.21 -11.80
C LYS A 42 9.05 1.62 -12.66
N ASN A 43 8.69 0.81 -13.65
CA ASN A 43 7.55 1.04 -14.53
C ASN A 43 6.24 0.43 -14.00
N TRP A 44 6.31 -0.40 -12.95
CA TRP A 44 5.14 -1.04 -12.36
C TRP A 44 4.32 0.00 -11.60
N VAL A 45 3.01 -0.01 -11.79
CA VAL A 45 2.11 0.98 -11.20
C VAL A 45 1.87 0.63 -9.73
N TRP A 46 2.66 1.21 -8.82
CA TRP A 46 2.53 1.04 -7.37
C TRP A 46 2.32 2.42 -6.75
N ARG A 47 1.14 2.66 -6.19
CA ARG A 47 0.77 3.96 -5.63
C ARG A 47 0.29 3.86 -4.20
N SER A 48 0.49 4.96 -3.49
CA SER A 48 0.12 5.19 -2.10
C SER A 48 -0.60 6.53 -2.01
N GLU A 49 -1.79 6.56 -1.43
CA GLU A 49 -2.61 7.77 -1.30
C GLU A 49 -3.38 7.77 0.03
N GLY A 50 -3.34 8.88 0.76
CA GLY A 50 -4.06 9.02 2.03
C GLY A 50 -3.57 8.08 3.14
N ASP A 51 -2.42 7.42 2.96
CA ASP A 51 -1.84 6.50 3.94
C ASP A 51 -1.20 7.22 5.14
N LEU A 52 -1.19 6.54 6.29
CA LEU A 52 -0.51 6.99 7.50
C LEU A 52 0.73 6.12 7.76
N PHE A 53 1.91 6.74 7.70
CA PHE A 53 3.17 6.08 8.01
C PHE A 53 3.70 6.48 9.38
N MET A 54 4.15 5.50 10.16
CA MET A 54 4.66 5.70 11.51
C MET A 54 5.99 5.00 11.72
N ASN A 55 6.78 5.51 12.66
CA ASN A 55 8.12 5.00 12.99
C ASN A 55 9.07 4.94 11.78
N GLY A 56 9.01 5.95 10.90
CA GLY A 56 9.85 6.03 9.71
C GLY A 56 9.46 5.07 8.58
N ALA A 57 8.28 4.42 8.66
CA ALA A 57 7.79 3.62 7.56
C ALA A 57 7.62 4.47 6.29
N PHE A 58 7.82 3.88 5.12
CA PHE A 58 7.56 4.55 3.85
C PHE A 58 7.17 3.57 2.74
N PHE A 59 6.43 4.10 1.76
CA PHE A 59 6.06 3.39 0.56
C PHE A 59 6.86 3.95 -0.62
N ARG A 60 7.59 3.10 -1.33
CA ARG A 60 8.32 3.51 -2.54
C ARG A 60 7.38 3.35 -3.74
N THR A 61 6.85 4.46 -4.24
CA THR A 61 5.95 4.48 -5.41
C THR A 61 6.71 4.23 -6.72
N SER A 62 6.01 3.74 -7.74
CA SER A 62 6.57 3.51 -9.08
C SER A 62 5.49 3.59 -10.17
N GLY A 63 5.95 3.64 -11.41
CA GLY A 63 5.09 3.71 -12.59
C GLY A 63 4.60 5.15 -12.90
N PRO A 64 3.85 5.31 -13.99
CA PRO A 64 3.31 6.61 -14.39
C PRO A 64 2.36 7.20 -13.34
N SER A 65 2.23 8.53 -13.31
CA SER A 65 1.35 9.29 -12.40
C SER A 65 -0.13 9.24 -12.79
N SER A 66 -0.45 8.85 -14.03
CA SER A 66 -1.78 8.46 -14.49
C SER A 66 -1.71 7.05 -15.08
N SER A 67 -2.67 6.18 -14.73
CA SER A 67 -2.75 4.83 -15.29
C SER A 67 -4.21 4.51 -15.56
N SER A 68 -4.50 4.07 -16.79
CA SER A 68 -5.84 3.61 -17.19
C SER A 68 -6.35 2.45 -16.33
N GLN A 69 -5.44 1.73 -15.66
CA GLN A 69 -5.72 0.66 -14.71
C GLN A 69 -6.42 1.13 -13.42
N PHE A 70 -6.41 2.44 -13.11
CA PHE A 70 -7.18 3.01 -11.98
C PHE A 70 -8.46 3.72 -12.41
N THR A 71 -8.91 3.51 -13.65
CA THR A 71 -10.20 4.00 -14.12
C THR A 71 -11.29 3.04 -13.64
N PHE A 72 -11.90 3.35 -12.49
CA PHE A 72 -12.99 2.54 -11.93
C PHE A 72 -14.35 3.16 -12.26
N ASN A 73 -15.37 2.32 -12.43
CA ASN A 73 -16.75 2.78 -12.48
C ASN A 73 -17.16 3.28 -11.10
N LYS A 74 -17.72 4.50 -11.01
CA LYS A 74 -18.14 5.12 -9.74
C LYS A 74 -19.08 4.22 -8.91
N LYS A 75 -19.89 3.37 -9.54
CA LYS A 75 -20.78 2.42 -8.85
C LYS A 75 -20.04 1.30 -8.11
N ASN A 76 -18.78 1.05 -8.46
CA ASN A 76 -17.93 0.02 -7.85
C ASN A 76 -16.90 0.63 -6.89
N MET A 77 -17.00 1.93 -6.59
CA MET A 77 -16.05 2.63 -5.73
C MET A 77 -16.68 3.03 -4.41
N ILE A 78 -15.92 2.83 -3.35
CA ILE A 78 -16.11 3.48 -2.06
C ILE A 78 -14.89 4.36 -1.86
N GLU A 79 -15.10 5.61 -1.45
CA GLU A 79 -14.00 6.52 -1.16
C GLU A 79 -13.22 6.04 0.07
N ALA A 80 -11.90 5.94 -0.07
CA ALA A 80 -11.03 5.54 1.03
C ALA A 80 -11.00 6.62 2.11
N LYS A 81 -11.18 6.23 3.38
CA LYS A 81 -10.90 7.14 4.50
C LYS A 81 -9.39 7.27 4.69
N PRO A 82 -8.89 8.41 5.22
CA PRO A 82 -7.48 8.56 5.53
C PRO A 82 -6.97 7.49 6.50
N GLY A 83 -5.67 7.16 6.42
CA GLY A 83 -5.02 6.15 7.26
C GLY A 83 -5.13 6.40 8.77
N THR A 84 -5.41 7.63 9.19
CA THR A 84 -5.71 7.99 10.58
C THR A 84 -6.99 7.33 11.12
N PHE A 85 -7.93 6.95 10.25
CA PHE A 85 -9.18 6.27 10.63
C PHE A 85 -9.04 4.76 10.78
N VAL A 86 -7.92 4.16 10.33
CA VAL A 86 -7.75 2.69 10.32
C VAL A 86 -8.04 2.08 11.68
N GLY A 87 -7.53 2.67 12.78
CA GLY A 87 -7.77 2.13 14.12
C GLY A 87 -9.25 2.06 14.53
N ARG A 88 -10.10 2.96 14.01
CA ARG A 88 -11.56 2.89 14.22
C ARG A 88 -12.21 1.89 13.26
N LEU A 89 -11.79 1.89 12.00
CA LEU A 89 -12.36 1.05 10.95
C LEU A 89 -12.08 -0.44 11.19
N THR A 90 -10.93 -0.79 11.76
CA THR A 90 -10.54 -2.18 12.03
C THR A 90 -10.81 -2.62 13.47
N HIS A 91 -11.50 -1.80 14.27
CA HIS A 91 -11.77 -2.08 15.68
C HIS A 91 -12.51 -3.41 15.89
N PHE A 92 -13.41 -3.77 14.96
CA PHE A 92 -14.20 -4.99 14.99
C PHE A 92 -13.70 -6.04 13.98
N ALA A 93 -12.46 -5.93 13.51
CA ALA A 93 -11.87 -6.94 12.64
C ALA A 93 -11.64 -8.26 13.41
N GLY A 94 -11.85 -9.39 12.74
CA GLY A 94 -11.73 -10.73 13.32
C GLY A 94 -13.04 -11.52 13.26
N ALA A 95 -13.07 -12.68 13.90
CA ALA A 95 -14.27 -13.51 13.95
C ALA A 95 -15.38 -12.79 14.73
N LEU A 96 -16.61 -12.85 14.21
CA LEU A 96 -17.78 -12.38 14.93
C LEU A 96 -17.96 -13.30 16.16
N LYS A 97 -17.73 -12.74 17.35
CA LYS A 97 -18.05 -13.40 18.61
C LYS A 97 -19.48 -13.04 18.95
N VAL A 98 -20.34 -14.05 18.92
CA VAL A 98 -21.74 -13.99 19.31
C VAL A 98 -21.86 -14.10 20.82
#